data_AF-B3Q067-F1
#
_entry.id   AF-B3Q067-F1
#
_cell.length_a   1.000
_cell.length_b   1.000
_cell.length_c   1.000
_cell.angle_alpha   90.00
_cell.angle_beta   90.00
_cell.angle_gamma   90.00
#
_symmetry.space_group_name_H-M   'P 1'
#
loop_
_entity.id
_entity.type
_entity.pdbx_description
1 polymer ?
#
loop_
_entity_poly.entity_id
_entity_poly.type
_entity_poly.pdbx_seq_one_letter_code
_entity_poly.pdbx_strand_id
1 'polypeptide(L)'
;MALPAAAAGLDDVAIVRLLIDAHKAATARWDALAVVWPDEESVALWERLSAEKDAAAAAVCFYRPTTIEGVHVKAEYIFGCEDFVDQEANDDWTRAELISGFLPPAVE
;
A
#
# COMPACT_ATOMS: atom_id res chain seq x y z
N MET A 1 3.96 -11.50 -2.24
CA MET A 1 3.51 -10.54 -3.28
C MET A 1 4.66 -10.35 -4.27
N ALA A 2 4.38 -10.33 -5.57
CA ALA A 2 5.41 -10.13 -6.59
C ALA A 2 5.74 -8.63 -6.69
N LEU A 3 7.02 -8.29 -6.59
CA LEU A 3 7.47 -6.90 -6.70
C LEU A 3 7.35 -6.39 -8.15
N PRO A 4 7.11 -5.08 -8.35
CA PRO A 4 7.13 -4.50 -9.68
C PRO A 4 8.53 -4.65 -10.31
N ALA A 5 8.61 -4.74 -11.64
CA ALA A 5 9.88 -4.88 -12.35
C ALA A 5 10.89 -3.76 -12.02
N ALA A 6 10.40 -2.55 -11.71
CA ALA A 6 11.20 -1.41 -11.27
C ALA A 6 11.95 -1.64 -9.94
N ALA A 7 11.57 -2.66 -9.16
CA ALA A 7 12.24 -3.03 -7.92
C ALA A 7 13.49 -3.89 -8.14
N ALA A 8 13.76 -4.35 -9.36
CA ALA A 8 14.87 -5.25 -9.64
C ALA A 8 16.23 -4.61 -9.30
N GLY A 9 16.98 -5.26 -8.41
CA GLY A 9 18.32 -4.81 -8.00
C GLY A 9 18.35 -3.67 -6.98
N LEU A 10 17.18 -3.20 -6.51
CA LEU A 10 17.09 -2.23 -5.43
C LEU A 10 17.34 -2.87 -4.06
N ASP A 11 17.83 -2.08 -3.11
CA ASP A 11 17.85 -2.46 -1.70
C ASP A 11 16.46 -2.29 -1.07
N ASP A 12 16.27 -2.84 0.13
CA ASP A 12 14.98 -2.79 0.83
C ASP A 12 14.46 -1.37 1.04
N VAL A 13 15.32 -0.41 1.37
CA VAL A 13 14.91 0.97 1.61
C VAL A 13 14.37 1.59 0.32
N ALA A 14 15.05 1.37 -0.79
CA ALA A 14 14.63 1.82 -2.10
C ALA A 14 13.33 1.13 -2.55
N ILE A 15 13.17 -0.17 -2.28
CA ILE A 15 11.93 -0.90 -2.58
C ILE A 15 10.77 -0.34 -1.74
N VAL A 16 10.94 -0.17 -0.43
CA VAL A 16 9.90 0.41 0.44
C VAL A 16 9.51 1.79 -0.07
N ARG A 17 10.47 2.66 -0.38
CA ARG A 17 10.19 4.01 -0.91
C ARG A 17 9.43 3.98 -2.22
N LEU A 18 9.81 3.10 -3.15
CA LEU A 18 9.11 2.90 -4.41
C LEU A 18 7.63 2.54 -4.18
N LEU A 19 7.36 1.61 -3.24
CA LEU A 19 6.00 1.18 -2.92
C LEU A 19 5.19 2.28 -2.22
N ILE A 20 5.82 3.04 -1.31
CA ILE A 20 5.22 4.20 -0.65
C ILE A 20 4.82 5.26 -1.68
N ASP A 21 5.72 5.60 -2.60
CA ASP A 21 5.48 6.61 -3.63
C ASP A 21 4.36 6.16 -4.58
N ALA A 22 4.30 4.87 -4.92
CA ALA A 22 3.20 4.29 -5.68
C ALA A 22 1.86 4.41 -4.95
N HIS A 23 1.82 4.11 -3.64
CA HIS A 23 0.62 4.30 -2.82
C HIS A 23 0.16 5.76 -2.81
N LYS A 24 1.07 6.69 -2.49
CA LYS A 24 0.76 8.14 -2.49
C LYS A 24 0.22 8.62 -3.84
N ALA A 25 0.79 8.13 -4.94
CA ALA A 25 0.34 8.49 -6.29
C ALA A 25 -1.05 7.90 -6.61
N ALA A 26 -1.40 6.71 -6.10
CA ALA A 26 -2.73 6.14 -6.23
C ALA A 26 -3.75 6.92 -5.40
N THR A 27 -3.46 7.18 -4.12
CA THR A 27 -4.32 7.99 -3.23
C THR A 27 -4.54 9.39 -3.80
N ALA A 28 -3.51 10.06 -4.30
CA ALA A 28 -3.65 11.39 -4.89
C ALA A 28 -4.59 11.41 -6.12
N ARG A 29 -4.65 10.31 -6.90
CA ARG A 29 -5.59 10.20 -8.03
C ARG A 29 -7.00 9.88 -7.58
N TRP A 30 -7.16 9.10 -6.52
CA TRP A 30 -8.44 8.88 -5.86
C TRP A 30 -9.01 10.18 -5.28
N ASP A 31 -8.21 10.93 -4.54
CA ASP A 31 -8.63 12.20 -3.92
C ASP A 31 -8.96 13.29 -4.96
N ALA A 32 -8.31 13.23 -6.13
CA ALA A 32 -8.58 14.13 -7.24
C ALA A 32 -9.82 13.74 -8.06
N LEU A 33 -10.46 12.60 -7.77
CA LEU A 33 -11.67 12.18 -8.45
C LEU A 33 -12.78 13.21 -8.18
N ALA A 34 -13.20 13.90 -9.24
CA ALA A 34 -14.35 14.79 -9.15
C ALA A 34 -15.59 14.00 -8.72
N VAL A 35 -16.42 14.59 -7.87
CA VAL A 35 -17.67 13.96 -7.43
C VAL A 35 -18.62 13.88 -8.64
N VAL A 36 -18.69 12.71 -9.28
CA VAL A 36 -19.56 12.45 -10.45
C VAL A 36 -20.32 11.15 -10.25
N TRP A 37 -21.65 11.25 -10.18
CA TRP A 37 -22.59 10.11 -10.18
C TRP A 37 -23.85 10.54 -10.96
N PRO A 38 -24.50 9.67 -11.78
CA PRO A 38 -24.49 8.20 -11.73
C PRO A 38 -24.35 7.50 -13.11
N ASP A 39 -23.50 7.99 -14.01
CA ASP A 39 -23.28 7.31 -15.30
C ASP A 39 -22.26 6.15 -15.17
N GLU A 40 -22.32 5.20 -16.12
CA GLU A 40 -21.49 4.00 -16.12
C GLU A 40 -19.98 4.30 -16.23
N GLU A 41 -19.58 5.37 -16.92
CA GLU A 41 -18.18 5.75 -17.08
C GLU A 41 -17.60 6.24 -15.75
N SER A 42 -18.35 7.07 -15.03
CA SER A 42 -17.98 7.57 -13.70
C SER A 42 -17.87 6.44 -12.67
N VAL A 43 -18.78 5.46 -12.70
CA VAL A 43 -18.71 4.27 -11.83
C VAL A 43 -17.49 3.42 -12.16
N ALA A 44 -17.23 3.12 -13.44
CA ALA A 44 -16.06 2.35 -13.86
C ALA A 44 -14.74 3.04 -13.50
N LEU A 45 -14.69 4.37 -13.60
CA LEU A 45 -13.54 5.17 -13.17
C LEU A 45 -13.31 5.04 -11.66
N TRP A 46 -14.37 5.16 -10.86
CA TRP A 46 -14.33 5.00 -9.41
C TRP A 46 -13.83 3.60 -9.03
N GLU A 47 -14.42 2.53 -9.55
CA GLU A 47 -14.01 1.15 -9.25
C GLU A 47 -12.53 0.91 -9.57
N ARG A 48 -12.07 1.41 -10.72
CA ARG A 48 -10.66 1.29 -11.14
C ARG A 48 -9.71 1.98 -10.17
N LEU A 49 -10.01 3.23 -9.77
CA LEU A 49 -9.15 3.98 -8.87
C LEU A 49 -9.16 3.40 -7.45
N SER A 50 -10.30 2.86 -6.99
CA SER A 50 -10.38 2.12 -5.72
C SER A 50 -9.48 0.90 -5.75
N ALA A 51 -9.64 0.03 -6.75
CA ALA A 51 -8.84 -1.18 -6.90
C ALA A 51 -7.34 -0.89 -7.02
N GLU A 52 -6.98 0.22 -7.66
CA GLU A 52 -5.60 0.65 -7.76
C GLU A 52 -5.01 1.12 -6.42
N LYS A 53 -5.77 1.92 -5.65
CA LYS A 53 -5.37 2.34 -4.30
C LYS A 53 -5.16 1.13 -3.41
N ASP A 54 -6.10 0.18 -3.43
CA ASP A 54 -6.06 -1.03 -2.60
C ASP A 54 -4.87 -1.93 -2.97
N ALA A 55 -4.60 -2.09 -4.27
CA ALA A 55 -3.44 -2.85 -4.73
C ALA A 55 -2.11 -2.21 -4.28
N ALA A 56 -2.00 -0.88 -4.33
CA ALA A 56 -0.81 -0.17 -3.88
C ALA A 56 -0.66 -0.23 -2.34
N ALA A 57 -1.76 -0.13 -1.60
CA ALA A 57 -1.77 -0.27 -0.14
C ALA A 57 -1.32 -1.68 0.28
N ALA A 58 -1.88 -2.71 -0.35
CA ALA A 58 -1.49 -4.10 -0.14
C ALA A 58 0.00 -4.33 -0.47
N ALA A 59 0.53 -3.66 -1.50
CA ALA A 59 1.93 -3.78 -1.84
C ALA A 59 2.85 -3.27 -0.70
N VAL A 60 2.54 -2.12 -0.12
CA VAL A 60 3.26 -1.59 1.06
C VAL A 60 3.09 -2.51 2.28
N CYS A 61 1.85 -2.94 2.55
CA CYS A 61 1.51 -3.75 3.72
C CYS A 61 2.21 -5.11 3.71
N PHE A 62 2.21 -5.82 2.58
CA PHE A 62 2.69 -7.20 2.51
C PHE A 62 4.15 -7.35 2.10
N TYR A 63 4.81 -6.31 1.59
CA TYR A 63 6.25 -6.37 1.38
C TYR A 63 6.97 -6.52 2.72
N ARG A 64 7.91 -7.48 2.82
CA ARG A 64 8.66 -7.80 4.04
C ARG A 64 10.12 -7.42 3.85
N PRO A 65 10.55 -6.22 4.29
CA PRO A 65 11.95 -5.85 4.28
C PRO A 65 12.79 -6.86 5.08
N THR A 66 13.98 -7.16 4.60
CA THR A 66 14.96 -8.03 5.28
C THR A 66 15.93 -7.26 6.17
N THR A 67 16.00 -5.94 6.02
CA THR A 67 16.84 -5.00 6.78
C THR A 67 16.03 -4.21 7.79
N ILE A 68 16.67 -3.82 8.91
CA ILE A 68 16.03 -3.01 9.95
C ILE A 68 15.69 -1.60 9.46
N GLU A 69 16.52 -1.05 8.56
CA GLU A 69 16.27 0.24 7.92
C GLU A 69 15.01 0.21 7.07
N GLY A 70 14.82 -0.84 6.26
CA GLY A 70 13.60 -1.02 5.48
C GLY A 70 12.36 -1.18 6.37
N VAL A 71 12.48 -1.94 7.47
CA VAL A 71 11.42 -2.08 8.48
C VAL A 71 11.04 -0.72 9.08
N HIS A 72 12.02 0.10 9.48
CA HIS A 72 11.76 1.41 10.07
C HIS A 72 11.09 2.37 9.10
N VAL A 73 11.56 2.47 7.85
CA VAL A 73 10.95 3.34 6.82
C VAL A 73 9.50 2.93 6.55
N LYS A 74 9.24 1.62 6.47
CA LYS A 74 7.88 1.11 6.29
C LYS A 74 7.00 1.43 7.50
N ALA A 75 7.51 1.21 8.71
CA ALA A 75 6.78 1.47 9.95
C ALA A 75 6.40 2.95 10.07
N GLU A 76 7.35 3.86 9.84
CA GLU A 76 7.14 5.30 9.87
C GLU A 76 5.97 5.70 8.95
N TYR A 77 5.92 5.15 7.74
CA TYR A 77 4.83 5.44 6.81
C TYR A 77 3.49 4.84 7.23
N ILE A 78 3.45 3.56 7.60
CA ILE A 78 2.21 2.88 8.01
C ILE A 78 1.59 3.55 9.23
N PHE A 79 2.38 3.94 10.23
CA PHE A 79 1.87 4.63 11.42
C PHE A 79 1.44 6.08 11.17
N GLY A 80 1.92 6.70 10.09
CA GLY A 80 1.61 8.09 9.74
C GLY A 80 0.52 8.25 8.67
N CYS A 81 -0.04 7.15 8.17
CA CYS A 81 -0.97 7.17 7.03
C CYS A 81 -2.35 6.68 7.47
N GLU A 82 -3.35 7.56 7.37
CA GLU A 82 -4.74 7.29 7.79
C GLU A 82 -5.31 6.04 7.11
N ASP A 83 -4.98 5.82 5.84
CA ASP A 83 -5.34 4.63 5.06
C ASP A 83 -4.88 3.30 5.69
N PHE A 84 -3.94 3.30 6.65
CA PHE A 84 -3.53 2.12 7.40
C PHE A 84 -3.89 2.20 8.89
N VAL A 85 -4.01 3.40 9.45
CA VAL A 85 -4.31 3.63 10.87
C VAL A 85 -5.82 3.54 11.15
N ASP A 86 -6.66 4.09 10.27
CA ASP A 86 -8.13 4.04 10.41
C ASP A 86 -8.71 2.68 10.02
N GLN A 87 -7.92 1.82 9.38
CA GLN A 87 -8.33 0.48 8.95
C GLN A 87 -8.59 -0.49 10.10
N GLU A 88 -8.11 -0.23 11.32
CA GLU A 88 -8.50 -1.04 12.50
C GLU A 88 -10.01 -0.91 12.80
N ALA A 89 -10.69 0.11 12.25
CA ALA A 89 -12.14 0.32 12.35
C ALA A 89 -12.95 -0.02 11.08
N ASN A 90 -12.30 -0.26 9.93
CA ASN A 90 -12.95 -0.41 8.62
C ASN A 90 -12.98 -1.85 8.06
N ASP A 91 -12.49 -2.85 8.81
CA ASP A 91 -12.51 -4.28 8.45
C ASP A 91 -11.75 -4.69 7.15
N ASP A 92 -11.10 -3.78 6.41
CA ASP A 92 -10.40 -4.17 5.17
C ASP A 92 -9.15 -5.02 5.43
N TRP A 93 -8.53 -4.88 6.61
CA TRP A 93 -7.38 -5.69 7.04
C TRP A 93 -7.42 -6.05 8.51
N THR A 94 -7.09 -7.30 8.82
CA THR A 94 -6.91 -7.74 10.20
C THR A 94 -5.61 -7.17 10.77
N ARG A 95 -5.59 -6.94 12.08
CA ARG A 95 -4.36 -6.59 12.83
C ARG A 95 -3.22 -7.59 12.58
N ALA A 96 -3.55 -8.86 12.36
CA ALA A 96 -2.57 -9.89 12.05
C ALA A 96 -1.91 -9.69 10.68
N GLU A 97 -2.67 -9.27 9.66
CA GLU A 97 -2.15 -8.96 8.32
C GLU A 97 -1.21 -7.76 8.34
N LEU A 98 -1.59 -6.69 9.06
CA LEU A 98 -0.74 -5.51 9.26
C LEU A 98 0.58 -5.89 9.95
N ILE A 99 0.52 -6.70 11.01
CA ILE A 99 1.71 -7.15 11.75
C ILE A 99 2.58 -8.09 10.89
N SER A 100 1.97 -8.93 10.05
CA SER A 100 2.69 -9.92 9.24
C SER A 100 3.71 -9.31 8.27
N GLY A 101 3.50 -8.04 7.89
CA GLY A 101 4.42 -7.28 7.06
C GLY A 101 5.69 -6.84 7.75
N PHE A 102 5.76 -6.92 9.08
CA PHE A 102 6.92 -6.55 9.91
C PHE A 102 7.67 -7.76 10.45
N LEU A 103 7.13 -8.96 10.29
CA LEU A 103 7.79 -10.19 10.69
C LEU A 103 8.78 -10.62 9.61
N PRO A 104 9.93 -11.21 9.99
CA PRO A 104 10.82 -11.82 9.03
C PRO A 104 10.07 -12.87 8.19
N PRO A 105 10.48 -13.10 6.94
CA PRO A 105 9.92 -14.20 6.15
C PRO A 105 10.02 -15.49 6.95
N ALA A 106 8.96 -16.32 6.90
CA ALA A 106 8.99 -17.62 7.56
C ALA A 106 10.21 -18.38 7.04
N VAL A 107 11.04 -18.86 7.97
CA VAL A 107 12.15 -19.75 7.63
C VAL A 107 11.52 -21.08 7.24
N GLU A 108 11.59 -21.44 5.97
CA GLU A 108 11.30 -22.81 5.50
C GLU A 108 12.45 -23.77 5.87
#